data_AF-A0A2V5NJ41-F1
#
_entry.id   AF-A0A2V5NJ41-F1
#
_cell.length_a   1.000
_cell.length_b   1.000
_cell.length_c   1.000
_cell.angle_alpha   90.00
_cell.angle_beta   90.00
_cell.angle_gamma   90.00
#
_symmetry.space_group_name_H-M   'P 1'
#
loop_
_entity.id
_entity.type
_entity.pdbx_description
1 polymer ?
#
loop_
_entity_poly.entity_id
_entity_poly.type
_entity_poly.pdbx_seq_one_letter_code
_entity_poly.pdbx_strand_id
1 'polypeptide(L)'
;MNTKVVCLLAVLGLGFSNATFAAGSKTYQITGTVVAASGSMVTVQKGTERFEFDIDPATTKGSAEIKVGAPVTITYVMSATKIEAAGAPGPKTETPEASVSPGSSQ
;
A
#
# COMPACT_ATOMS: atom_id res chain seq x y z
N MET A 1 45.91 -3.98 -6.15
CA MET A 1 44.66 -4.03 -5.36
C MET A 1 44.51 -2.68 -4.69
N ASN A 2 43.49 -1.90 -5.07
CA ASN A 2 43.40 -0.48 -4.73
C ASN A 2 42.66 -0.26 -3.40
N THR A 3 43.40 0.15 -2.39
CA THR A 3 43.01 0.47 -1.01
C THR A 3 42.11 1.70 -0.87
N LYS A 4 41.36 2.10 -1.91
CA LYS A 4 40.57 3.35 -1.95
C LYS A 4 39.05 3.14 -1.88
N VAL A 5 38.56 1.90 -1.76
CA VAL A 5 37.11 1.59 -1.77
C VAL A 5 36.62 1.05 -0.42
N VAL A 6 37.44 1.16 0.64
CA VAL A 6 37.11 0.63 1.98
C VAL A 6 36.46 1.68 2.90
N CYS A 7 36.25 2.92 2.45
CA CYS A 7 35.78 4.03 3.31
C CYS A 7 34.37 4.59 3.03
N LEU A 8 33.53 3.98 2.19
CA LEU A 8 32.16 4.46 1.98
C LEU A 8 31.09 3.56 2.63
N LEU A 9 31.37 3.06 3.83
CA LEU A 9 30.50 2.16 4.59
C LEU A 9 30.07 2.72 5.96
N ALA A 10 30.21 4.03 6.18
CA ALA A 10 29.80 4.63 7.45
C ALA A 10 29.48 6.11 7.27
N VAL A 11 28.20 6.44 7.05
CA VAL A 11 27.63 7.72 7.50
C VAL A 11 26.13 7.52 7.77
N LEU A 12 25.87 7.32 9.06
CA LEU A 12 24.80 7.92 9.85
C LEU A 12 23.37 7.84 9.31
N GLY A 13 22.64 6.89 9.89
CA GLY A 13 21.22 7.06 10.17
C GLY A 13 21.00 8.30 11.04
N LEU A 14 20.32 9.29 10.49
CA LEU A 14 19.79 10.46 11.19
C LEU A 14 18.51 10.88 10.46
N GLY A 15 17.38 10.75 11.15
CA GLY A 15 16.11 11.35 10.75
C GLY A 15 15.06 10.37 10.25
N PHE A 16 14.63 9.44 11.11
CA PHE A 16 13.24 8.96 11.03
C PHE A 16 12.35 10.13 11.47
N SER A 17 12.11 11.08 10.56
CA SER A 17 11.08 12.08 10.74
C SER A 17 9.75 11.33 10.73
N ASN A 18 9.23 11.04 11.92
CA ASN A 18 7.85 10.64 12.12
C ASN A 18 6.96 11.78 11.59
N ALA A 19 6.70 11.75 10.29
CA ALA A 19 5.63 12.52 9.70
C ALA A 19 4.34 11.95 10.27
N THR A 20 3.84 12.60 11.33
CA THR A 20 2.48 12.45 11.80
C THR A 20 1.56 12.89 10.66
N PHE A 21 1.19 11.96 9.79
CA PHE A 21 0.15 12.19 8.82
C PHE A 21 -1.18 11.91 9.52
N ALA A 22 -1.95 13.00 9.64
CA ALA A 22 -3.37 13.08 9.93
C ALA A 22 -4.11 11.80 9.57
N ALA A 23 -4.99 11.29 10.45
CA ALA A 23 -5.86 10.11 10.29
C ALA A 23 -6.10 9.74 8.81
N GLY A 24 -5.08 9.08 8.26
CA GLY A 24 -4.86 9.04 6.82
C GLY A 24 -5.46 7.77 6.34
N SER A 25 -6.23 7.85 5.26
CA SER A 25 -6.78 6.72 4.55
C SER A 25 -5.78 5.56 4.56
N LYS A 26 -6.20 4.41 5.10
CA LYS A 26 -5.30 3.25 5.29
C LYS A 26 -4.57 2.99 3.97
N THR A 27 -3.25 2.97 4.05
CA THR A 27 -2.40 2.66 2.92
C THR A 27 -2.21 1.14 2.88
N TYR A 28 -2.41 0.58 1.71
CA TYR A 28 -2.30 -0.85 1.43
C TYR A 28 -1.13 -1.07 0.46
N GLN A 29 -0.61 -2.30 0.48
CA GLN A 29 0.44 -2.71 -0.44
C GLN A 29 0.07 -4.02 -1.11
N ILE A 30 0.39 -4.11 -2.39
CA ILE A 30 0.29 -5.34 -3.15
C ILE A 30 1.57 -5.54 -3.96
N THR A 31 2.12 -6.75 -3.92
CA THR A 31 3.25 -7.15 -4.76
C THR A 31 2.75 -8.17 -5.78
N GLY A 32 3.05 -7.91 -7.05
CA GLY A 32 2.61 -8.76 -8.16
C GLY A 32 3.42 -8.51 -9.43
N THR A 33 3.09 -9.24 -10.48
CA THR A 33 3.72 -9.07 -11.80
C THR A 33 2.88 -8.16 -12.66
N VAL A 34 3.49 -7.17 -13.31
CA VAL A 34 2.80 -6.26 -14.23
C VAL A 34 2.34 -7.05 -15.46
N VAL A 35 1.05 -6.99 -15.78
CA VAL A 35 0.50 -7.61 -17.00
C VAL A 35 0.12 -6.59 -18.06
N ALA A 36 -0.17 -5.35 -17.64
CA ALA A 36 -0.38 -4.21 -18.52
C ALA A 36 0.03 -2.93 -17.78
N ALA A 37 0.56 -1.95 -18.51
CA ALA A 37 0.86 -0.64 -17.97
C ALA A 37 0.65 0.41 -19.07
N SER A 38 0.08 1.53 -18.70
CA SER A 38 -0.03 2.75 -19.50
C SER A 38 0.40 3.94 -18.65
N GLY A 39 0.41 5.14 -19.23
CA GLY A 39 0.73 6.36 -18.47
C GLY A 39 -0.28 6.71 -17.37
N SER A 40 -1.50 6.14 -17.43
CA SER A 40 -2.60 6.45 -16.52
C SER A 40 -3.12 5.26 -15.71
N MET A 41 -2.68 4.04 -16.02
CA MET A 41 -3.09 2.83 -15.27
C MET A 41 -1.99 1.77 -15.25
N VAL A 42 -2.04 0.90 -14.24
CA VAL A 42 -1.24 -0.30 -14.18
C VAL A 42 -2.09 -1.48 -13.72
N THR A 43 -1.94 -2.61 -14.41
CA THR A 43 -2.57 -3.87 -14.03
C THR A 43 -1.50 -4.84 -13.55
N VAL A 44 -1.69 -5.38 -12.35
CA VAL A 44 -0.81 -6.39 -11.75
C VAL A 44 -1.56 -7.68 -11.52
N GLN A 45 -0.85 -8.80 -11.68
CA GLN A 45 -1.35 -10.12 -11.36
C GLN A 45 -0.68 -10.61 -10.07
N LYS A 46 -1.51 -11.03 -9.11
CA LYS A 46 -1.07 -11.67 -7.86
C LYS A 46 -1.78 -13.01 -7.74
N GLY A 47 -1.03 -14.10 -7.91
CA GLY A 47 -1.61 -15.44 -8.03
C GLY A 47 -2.54 -15.54 -9.25
N THR A 48 -3.81 -15.83 -9.00
CA THR A 48 -4.87 -15.93 -10.02
C THR A 48 -5.68 -14.64 -10.19
N GLU A 49 -5.48 -13.64 -9.33
CA GLU A 49 -6.25 -12.39 -9.32
C GLU A 49 -5.50 -11.28 -10.08
N ARG A 50 -6.26 -10.41 -10.75
CA ARG A 50 -5.75 -9.21 -11.41
C ARG A 50 -6.29 -7.97 -10.72
N PHE A 51 -5.41 -7.03 -10.47
CA PHE A 51 -5.72 -5.76 -9.83
C PHE A 51 -5.33 -4.63 -10.78
N GLU A 52 -6.26 -3.72 -11.01
CA GLU A 52 -6.06 -2.53 -11.82
C GLU A 52 -6.02 -1.32 -10.90
N PHE A 53 -5.03 -0.45 -11.14
CA PHE A 53 -4.82 0.76 -10.38
C PHE A 53 -4.69 1.93 -11.34
N ASP A 54 -5.47 2.97 -11.09
CA ASP A 54 -5.27 4.26 -11.72
C ASP A 54 -4.00 4.91 -11.19
N ILE A 55 -3.25 5.53 -12.10
CA ILE A 55 -2.05 6.30 -11.80
C ILE A 55 -2.43 7.77 -11.84
N ASP A 56 -2.44 8.40 -10.66
CA ASP A 56 -2.51 9.85 -10.57
C ASP A 56 -1.10 10.42 -10.76
N PRO A 57 -0.81 11.15 -11.85
CA PRO A 57 0.53 11.70 -12.11
C PRO A 57 0.94 12.79 -11.12
N ALA A 58 0.00 13.40 -10.37
CA ALA A 58 0.32 14.41 -9.37
C ALA A 58 0.96 13.78 -8.11
N THR A 59 0.46 12.61 -7.71
CA THR A 59 0.82 11.97 -6.43
C THR A 59 1.68 10.72 -6.61
N THR A 60 1.56 10.02 -7.73
CA THR A 60 2.22 8.73 -7.97
C THR A 60 3.59 8.94 -8.60
N LYS A 61 4.64 8.42 -7.95
CA LYS A 61 6.02 8.43 -8.45
C LYS A 61 6.39 7.07 -9.03
N GLY A 62 7.34 7.04 -9.97
CA GLY A 62 7.90 5.79 -10.52
C GLY A 62 7.03 5.09 -11.59
N SER A 63 5.90 5.66 -11.99
CA SER A 63 5.02 5.09 -13.03
C SER A 63 5.70 4.95 -14.40
N ALA A 64 6.65 5.84 -14.73
CA ALA A 64 7.40 5.81 -15.98
C ALA A 64 8.38 4.62 -16.10
N GLU A 65 8.73 3.98 -14.98
CA GLU A 65 9.73 2.91 -14.92
C GLU A 65 9.10 1.50 -14.94
N ILE A 66 7.76 1.44 -14.94
CA ILE A 66 7.00 0.18 -14.90
C ILE A 66 7.12 -0.54 -16.25
N LYS A 67 7.58 -1.79 -16.21
CA LYS A 67 7.70 -2.67 -17.38
C LYS A 67 6.76 -3.85 -17.25
N VAL A 68 6.09 -4.19 -18.34
CA VAL A 68 5.27 -5.42 -18.42
C VAL A 68 6.16 -6.65 -18.19
N GLY A 69 5.68 -7.58 -17.37
CA GLY A 69 6.40 -8.78 -16.96
C GLY A 69 7.32 -8.60 -15.75
N ALA A 70 7.58 -7.37 -15.30
CA ALA A 70 8.40 -7.13 -14.12
C ALA A 70 7.60 -7.31 -12.81
N PRO A 71 8.23 -7.77 -11.73
CA PRO A 71 7.64 -7.69 -10.40
C PRO A 71 7.60 -6.24 -9.92
N VAL A 72 6.49 -5.83 -9.31
CA VAL A 72 6.29 -4.50 -8.76
C VAL A 72 5.55 -4.57 -7.42
N THR A 73 5.85 -3.65 -6.52
CA THR A 73 5.06 -3.41 -5.31
C THR A 73 4.32 -2.09 -5.48
N ILE A 74 3.00 -2.14 -5.45
CA ILE A 74 2.12 -0.97 -5.52
C ILE A 74 1.66 -0.60 -4.12
N THR A 75 1.90 0.64 -3.75
CA THR A 75 1.35 1.26 -2.54
C THR A 75 0.14 2.08 -2.95
N TYR A 76 -1.03 1.79 -2.40
CA TYR A 76 -2.28 2.44 -2.79
C TYR A 76 -3.17 2.74 -1.59
N VAL A 77 -4.10 3.66 -1.79
CA VAL A 77 -5.17 3.95 -0.85
C VAL A 77 -6.47 3.45 -1.45
N MET A 78 -7.25 2.72 -0.66
CA MET A 78 -8.56 2.25 -1.08
C MET A 78 -9.64 3.24 -0.62
N SER A 79 -10.28 3.91 -1.58
CA SER A 79 -11.28 4.95 -1.33
C SER A 79 -12.58 4.67 -2.09
N ALA A 80 -13.72 4.86 -1.44
CA ALA A 80 -15.01 4.81 -2.10
C ALA A 80 -15.32 6.16 -2.78
N THR A 81 -15.74 6.14 -4.04
CA THR A 81 -16.12 7.34 -4.79
C THR A 81 -17.59 7.72 -4.57
N LYS A 82 -18.45 6.73 -4.35
CA LYS A 82 -19.87 6.91 -4.03
C LYS A 82 -20.35 5.74 -3.17
N ILE A 83 -21.13 6.05 -2.13
CA ILE A 83 -21.80 5.04 -1.30
C ILE A 83 -23.29 5.37 -1.33
N GLU A 84 -24.11 4.44 -1.80
CA GLU A 84 -25.57 4.55 -1.73
C GLU A 84 -26.09 3.49 -0.76
N ALA A 85 -26.70 3.94 0.33
CA ALA A 85 -27.34 3.05 1.29
C ALA A 85 -28.82 2.87 0.91
N ALA A 86 -29.23 1.64 0.64
CA ALA A 86 -30.64 1.31 0.47
C ALA A 86 -31.29 1.06 1.86
N GLY A 87 -31.96 2.08 2.39
CA GLY A 87 -32.89 1.94 3.53
C GLY A 87 -32.29 2.08 4.94
N ALA A 88 -33.08 2.68 5.84
CA ALA A 88 -32.70 2.99 7.23
C ALA A 88 -32.39 1.74 8.08
N PRO A 89 -31.49 1.85 9.08
CA PRO A 89 -31.28 0.78 10.04
C PRO A 89 -32.57 0.54 10.84
N GLY A 90 -33.04 -0.70 10.87
CA GLY A 90 -33.90 -1.19 11.95
C GLY A 90 -33.21 -0.99 13.31
N PRO A 91 -33.95 -1.00 14.43
CA PRO A 91 -33.43 -0.60 15.73
C PRO A 91 -32.18 -1.42 16.09
N LYS A 92 -31.10 -0.70 16.44
CA LYS A 92 -29.86 -1.27 16.98
C LYS A 92 -30.19 -2.04 18.26
N THR A 93 -30.06 -3.37 18.24
CA THR A 93 -29.73 -4.11 19.44
C THR A 93 -28.24 -3.97 19.67
N GLU A 94 -27.90 -3.17 20.68
CA GLU A 94 -26.58 -3.09 21.27
C GLU A 94 -26.17 -4.50 21.75
N THR A 95 -25.05 -5.03 21.24
CA THR A 95 -24.32 -6.10 21.92
C THR A 95 -23.07 -5.46 22.52
N PRO A 96 -22.94 -5.42 23.85
CA PRO A 96 -21.81 -4.81 24.52
C PRO A 96 -20.52 -5.60 24.31
N GLU A 97 -19.41 -4.88 24.42
CA GLU A 97 -18.02 -5.30 24.29
C GLU A 97 -17.61 -6.56 25.09
N ALA A 98 -16.49 -7.12 24.63
CA ALA A 98 -15.47 -7.89 25.35
C ALA A 98 -15.55 -9.43 25.26
N SER A 99 -14.67 -9.98 24.43
CA SER A 99 -13.92 -11.20 24.75
C SER A 99 -12.60 -11.16 23.96
N VAL A 100 -11.56 -10.57 24.55
CA VAL A 100 -10.41 -11.30 25.10
C VAL A 100 -9.78 -12.22 24.06
N SER A 101 -8.63 -11.78 23.54
CA SER A 101 -7.65 -12.66 22.91
C SER A 101 -6.88 -13.39 24.02
N PRO A 102 -6.84 -14.73 24.09
CA PRO A 102 -5.79 -15.44 24.79
C PRO A 102 -4.90 -16.10 23.74
N GLY A 103 -3.76 -15.48 23.49
CA GLY A 103 -2.74 -16.00 22.56
C GLY A 103 -1.36 -15.59 23.02
N SER A 104 -0.93 -16.05 24.19
CA SER A 104 0.48 -16.06 24.58
C SER A 104 0.78 -17.12 25.64
N SER A 105 1.64 -18.04 25.22
CA SER A 105 2.57 -18.89 25.95
C SER A 105 2.77 -18.60 27.45
N GLN A 106 2.55 -19.59 28.30
CA GLN A 106 3.57 -20.47 28.90
C GLN A 106 2.89 -21.58 29.70
#